data_AF-A0A932VG98-F1
#
_entry.id   AF-A0A932VG98-F1
#
_cell.length_a   1.000
_cell.length_b   1.000
_cell.length_c   1.000
_cell.angle_alpha   90.00
_cell.angle_beta   90.00
_cell.angle_gamma   90.00
#
_symmetry.space_group_name_H-M   'P 1'
#
loop_
_entity.id
_entity.type
_entity.pdbx_description
1 polymer ?
#
loop_
_entity_poly.entity_id
_entity_poly.type
_entity_poly.pdbx_seq_one_letter_code
_entity_poly.pdbx_strand_id
1 'polypeptide(L)'
;MRRLSRDMMALTLASLGAAAAAQAQRGTVEGTVTVPSARITGVVVYLVPDSAPAAPAVEPADAGMDQRDLRFLPRVVVVTPGSTVVFSNTDQVRHNVFHPMQHNDGFDLGTWPPGESRRYTFKAQGAYVILCNVHPEMVGYVVVVATPYRAVTDDEGRFRIEGVAPGSYRLRTWHRWLATREERITVLADGVVRLTLALKYGDAGEPSAGR
;
A
#
# COMPACT_ATOMS: atom_id res chain seq x y z
N MET A 1 29.22 -24.25 64.24
CA MET A 1 28.43 -23.03 63.95
C MET A 1 28.67 -22.59 62.51
N ARG A 2 27.75 -22.89 61.58
CA ARG A 2 27.60 -22.16 60.31
C ARG A 2 26.11 -22.17 59.97
N ARG A 3 25.44 -21.02 60.16
CA ARG A 3 24.10 -20.77 59.67
C ARG A 3 24.24 -20.43 58.18
N LEU A 4 23.63 -21.22 57.30
CA LEU A 4 23.36 -20.81 55.93
C LEU A 4 21.87 -20.47 55.86
N SER A 5 21.63 -19.18 55.78
CA SER A 5 20.35 -18.55 55.49
C SER A 5 20.18 -18.38 53.98
N ARG A 6 18.91 -18.25 53.55
CA ARG A 6 18.46 -17.51 52.34
C ARG A 6 18.72 -18.23 51.01
N ASP A 7 17.82 -18.34 50.04
CA ASP A 7 16.56 -17.66 49.74
C ASP A 7 15.67 -18.60 48.90
N MET A 8 14.36 -18.61 49.18
CA MET A 8 13.39 -19.33 48.36
C MET A 8 12.98 -18.41 47.21
N MET A 9 13.56 -18.66 46.04
CA MET A 9 13.32 -17.97 44.78
C MET A 9 11.87 -18.22 44.31
N ALA A 10 10.98 -17.25 44.56
CA ALA A 10 9.63 -17.24 43.99
C ALA A 10 9.72 -16.80 42.52
N LEU A 11 9.50 -17.75 41.62
CA LEU A 11 9.47 -17.59 40.18
C LEU A 11 8.14 -16.92 39.79
N THR A 12 8.14 -15.61 39.52
CA THR A 12 6.99 -14.93 38.88
C THR A 12 7.04 -15.15 37.37
N LEU A 13 6.40 -16.21 36.88
CA LEU A 13 5.95 -16.31 35.49
C LEU A 13 4.77 -15.36 35.28
N ALA A 14 5.05 -14.14 34.85
CA ALA A 14 4.10 -13.25 34.21
C ALA A 14 4.92 -12.41 33.22
N SER A 15 4.80 -12.51 31.90
CA SER A 15 3.57 -12.36 31.13
C SER A 15 3.92 -12.56 29.65
N LEU A 16 3.88 -13.79 29.14
CA LEU A 16 3.96 -14.06 27.68
C LEU A 16 2.58 -13.99 26.99
N GLY A 17 1.49 -13.78 27.74
CA GLY A 17 0.12 -13.80 27.21
C GLY A 17 -0.40 -12.48 26.63
N ALA A 18 0.23 -11.34 26.93
CA ALA A 18 -0.31 -10.03 26.52
C ALA A 18 -0.11 -9.72 25.03
N ALA A 19 0.96 -10.25 24.42
CA ALA A 19 1.24 -10.02 23.00
C ALA A 19 0.28 -10.81 22.08
N ALA A 20 -0.09 -12.04 22.45
CA ALA A 20 -1.00 -12.87 21.66
C ALA A 20 -2.46 -12.37 21.67
N ALA A 21 -2.90 -11.71 22.76
CA ALA A 21 -4.24 -11.15 22.87
C ALA A 21 -4.45 -9.90 22.00
N ALA A 22 -3.40 -9.13 21.68
CA ALA A 22 -3.49 -7.94 20.84
C ALA A 22 -3.65 -8.26 19.33
N GLN A 23 -3.37 -9.49 18.90
CA GLN A 23 -3.69 -9.96 17.55
C GLN A 23 -5.16 -10.34 17.37
N ALA A 24 -5.89 -10.65 18.46
CA ALA A 24 -7.18 -11.35 18.42
C ALA A 24 -8.43 -10.45 18.37
N GLN A 25 -8.32 -9.22 17.86
CA GLN A 25 -9.47 -8.30 17.76
C GLN A 25 -9.40 -7.38 16.53
N ARG A 26 -8.96 -7.90 15.38
CA ARG A 26 -8.78 -7.11 14.15
C ARG A 26 -9.92 -7.33 13.18
N GLY A 27 -10.48 -6.25 12.66
CA GLY A 27 -11.54 -6.28 11.67
C GLY A 27 -11.03 -6.43 10.24
N THR A 28 -11.98 -6.50 9.31
CA THR A 28 -11.76 -6.53 7.87
C THR A 28 -12.57 -5.44 7.19
N VAL A 29 -11.98 -4.77 6.21
CA VAL A 29 -12.68 -3.87 5.30
C VAL A 29 -12.62 -4.46 3.90
N GLU A 30 -13.77 -4.74 3.31
CA GLU A 30 -13.87 -5.33 1.98
C GLU A 30 -14.96 -4.66 1.15
N GLY A 31 -14.89 -4.82 -0.16
CA GLY A 31 -15.89 -4.24 -1.03
C GLY A 31 -15.57 -4.34 -2.50
N THR A 32 -16.37 -3.63 -3.28
CA THR A 32 -16.19 -3.50 -4.73
C THR A 32 -16.19 -2.03 -5.13
N VAL A 33 -15.26 -1.66 -6.00
CA VAL A 33 -15.24 -0.37 -6.68
C VAL A 33 -15.97 -0.51 -8.00
N THR A 34 -16.87 0.43 -8.30
CA THR A 34 -17.63 0.47 -9.56
C THR A 34 -17.45 1.81 -10.25
N VAL A 35 -17.42 1.82 -11.57
CA VAL A 35 -17.41 3.04 -12.39
C VAL A 35 -18.54 2.94 -13.41
N PRO A 36 -19.43 3.94 -13.51
CA PRO A 36 -20.49 3.92 -14.51
C PRO A 36 -19.93 3.71 -15.92
N SER A 37 -20.46 2.68 -16.60
CA SER A 37 -20.14 2.36 -17.99
C SER A 37 -18.66 2.04 -18.29
N ALA A 38 -17.85 1.73 -17.27
CA ALA A 38 -16.44 1.38 -17.45
C ALA A 38 -16.00 0.28 -16.48
N ARG A 39 -15.09 -0.57 -16.94
CA ARG A 39 -14.29 -1.44 -16.07
C ARG A 39 -12.94 -0.77 -15.87
N ILE A 40 -12.61 -0.46 -14.63
CA ILE A 40 -11.32 0.13 -14.24
C ILE A 40 -10.67 -0.80 -13.24
N THR A 41 -9.42 -1.17 -13.51
CA THR A 41 -8.59 -2.00 -12.63
C THR A 41 -7.49 -1.15 -12.00
N GLY A 42 -6.85 -1.65 -10.94
CA GLY A 42 -5.75 -0.92 -10.32
C GLY A 42 -6.16 0.28 -9.47
N VAL A 43 -7.38 0.29 -8.92
CA VAL A 43 -7.80 1.32 -7.96
C VAL A 43 -7.14 1.02 -6.62
N VAL A 44 -6.40 1.98 -6.08
CA VAL A 44 -5.82 1.88 -4.73
C VAL A 44 -6.89 2.29 -3.72
N VAL A 45 -7.14 1.44 -2.73
CA VAL A 45 -8.01 1.72 -1.58
C VAL A 45 -7.15 1.71 -0.33
N TYR A 46 -7.25 2.74 0.50
CA TYR A 46 -6.45 2.85 1.71
C TYR A 46 -7.18 3.56 2.84
N LEU A 47 -6.83 3.25 4.08
CA LEU A 47 -7.45 3.83 5.27
C LEU A 47 -6.52 4.82 5.96
N VAL A 48 -7.03 6.02 6.20
CA VAL A 48 -6.40 7.05 7.02
C VAL A 48 -7.10 7.07 8.38
N PRO A 49 -6.39 6.88 9.51
CA PRO A 49 -6.99 6.99 10.84
C PRO A 49 -7.67 8.36 11.04
N ASP A 50 -8.90 8.36 11.55
CA ASP A 50 -9.62 9.60 11.96
C ASP A 50 -9.52 9.77 13.48
N SER A 51 -10.01 8.78 14.23
CA SER A 51 -9.89 8.70 15.69
C SER A 51 -9.38 7.33 16.16
N ALA A 52 -8.99 6.45 15.24
CA ALA A 52 -8.34 5.20 15.57
C ALA A 52 -6.93 5.46 16.13
N PRO A 53 -6.39 4.56 16.96
CA PRO A 53 -4.97 4.60 17.29
C PRO A 53 -4.14 4.68 16.01
N ALA A 54 -3.02 5.41 16.07
CA ALA A 54 -2.08 5.44 14.96
C ALA A 54 -1.81 3.99 14.52
N ALA A 55 -1.97 3.73 13.22
CA ALA A 55 -1.66 2.42 12.70
C ALA A 55 -0.20 2.09 13.07
N PRO A 56 0.11 0.83 13.40
CA PRO A 56 1.48 0.45 13.70
C PRO A 56 2.39 0.92 12.57
N ALA A 57 3.58 1.41 12.92
CA ALA A 57 4.57 1.82 11.95
C ALA A 57 4.78 0.65 10.98
N VAL A 58 4.57 0.90 9.69
CA VAL A 58 4.75 -0.13 8.67
C VAL A 58 6.21 -0.07 8.28
N GLU A 59 6.93 -1.15 8.58
CA GLU A 59 8.27 -1.31 8.05
C GLU A 59 8.20 -1.26 6.52
N PRO A 60 9.05 -0.45 5.88
CA PRO A 60 9.21 -0.46 4.44
C PRO A 60 9.34 -1.89 3.93
N ALA A 61 8.52 -2.23 2.94
CA ALA A 61 8.52 -3.56 2.34
C ALA A 61 8.84 -3.44 0.85
N ASP A 62 9.81 -4.24 0.41
CA ASP A 62 10.17 -4.27 -1.00
C ASP A 62 9.02 -4.81 -1.85
N ALA A 63 8.78 -4.16 -2.99
CA ALA A 63 7.80 -4.59 -3.99
C ALA A 63 8.48 -4.75 -5.36
N GLY A 64 7.84 -5.51 -6.25
CA GLY A 64 8.33 -5.73 -7.61
C GLY A 64 7.43 -5.08 -8.66
N MET A 65 8.03 -4.56 -9.72
CA MET A 65 7.34 -4.16 -10.95
C MET A 65 8.17 -4.61 -12.15
N ASP A 66 7.67 -5.59 -12.88
CA ASP A 66 8.33 -6.15 -14.05
C ASP A 66 7.97 -5.37 -15.32
N GLN A 67 8.90 -5.29 -16.26
CA GLN A 67 8.69 -4.79 -17.62
C GLN A 67 8.62 -6.00 -18.54
N ARG A 68 7.42 -6.28 -19.07
CA ARG A 68 7.14 -7.42 -19.93
C ARG A 68 5.98 -7.12 -20.86
N ASP A 69 6.04 -7.64 -22.09
CA ASP A 69 5.02 -7.41 -23.13
C ASP A 69 4.76 -5.92 -23.39
N LEU A 70 5.81 -5.09 -23.37
CA LEU A 70 5.74 -3.62 -23.47
C LEU A 70 4.80 -3.01 -22.42
N ARG A 71 4.81 -3.52 -21.18
CA ARG A 71 3.99 -3.06 -20.05
C ARG A 71 4.75 -3.13 -18.74
N PHE A 72 4.31 -2.31 -17.77
CA PHE A 72 4.69 -2.46 -16.37
C PHE A 72 3.70 -3.39 -15.65
N LEU A 73 4.19 -4.42 -14.97
CA LEU A 73 3.42 -5.48 -14.32
C LEU A 73 3.86 -5.70 -12.85
N PRO A 74 2.97 -5.55 -11.86
CA PRO A 74 1.63 -5.00 -12.01
C PRO A 74 1.68 -3.54 -12.45
N ARG A 75 0.61 -3.08 -13.10
CA ARG A 75 0.52 -1.69 -13.58
C ARG A 75 0.51 -0.68 -12.43
N VAL A 76 0.00 -1.09 -11.27
CA VAL A 76 -0.07 -0.27 -10.06
C VAL A 76 0.54 -1.06 -8.91
N VAL A 77 1.49 -0.45 -8.21
CA VAL A 77 2.09 -0.94 -6.97
C VAL A 77 1.74 0.05 -5.86
N VAL A 78 1.35 -0.44 -4.68
CA VAL A 78 1.09 0.41 -3.50
C VAL A 78 2.05 0.07 -2.35
N VAL A 79 2.80 1.06 -1.89
CA VAL A 79 3.86 0.90 -0.88
C VAL A 79 3.77 1.98 0.20
N THR A 80 4.61 1.87 1.23
CA THR A 80 4.76 2.88 2.27
C THR A 80 6.03 3.71 2.08
N PRO A 81 6.11 4.92 2.64
CA PRO A 81 7.33 5.72 2.64
C PRO A 81 8.55 4.91 3.10
N GLY A 82 9.65 5.04 2.39
CA GLY A 82 10.90 4.29 2.60
C GLY A 82 10.97 2.95 1.87
N SER A 83 9.88 2.48 1.24
CA SER A 83 9.88 1.20 0.51
C SER A 83 10.68 1.28 -0.78
N THR A 84 11.34 0.19 -1.15
CA THR A 84 12.06 0.06 -2.42
C THR A 84 11.23 -0.75 -3.41
N VAL A 85 11.06 -0.24 -4.63
CA VAL A 85 10.52 -1.03 -5.74
C VAL A 85 11.66 -1.54 -6.60
N VAL A 86 11.67 -2.84 -6.87
CA VAL A 86 12.57 -3.50 -7.80
C VAL A 86 11.90 -3.55 -9.17
N PHE A 87 12.49 -2.85 -10.13
CA PHE A 87 12.05 -2.84 -11.52
C PHE A 87 12.82 -3.88 -12.32
N SER A 88 12.16 -4.96 -12.70
CA SER A 88 12.77 -6.04 -13.51
C SER A 88 12.48 -5.83 -14.99
N ASN A 89 13.32 -6.37 -15.87
CA ASN A 89 13.02 -6.45 -17.30
C ASN A 89 13.06 -7.93 -17.72
N THR A 90 11.91 -8.59 -17.76
CA THR A 90 11.78 -9.95 -18.31
C THR A 90 11.27 -9.97 -19.76
N ASP A 91 11.11 -8.79 -20.38
CA ASP A 91 10.82 -8.65 -21.80
C ASP A 91 12.02 -9.06 -22.68
N GLN A 92 11.82 -9.06 -24.00
CA GLN A 92 12.86 -9.35 -25.00
C GLN A 92 13.55 -8.09 -25.52
N VAL A 93 13.15 -6.91 -25.05
CA VAL A 93 13.66 -5.60 -25.48
C VAL A 93 14.23 -4.79 -24.32
N ARG A 94 14.96 -3.72 -24.65
CA ARG A 94 15.50 -2.78 -23.67
C ARG A 94 14.40 -1.90 -23.12
N HIS A 95 14.41 -1.67 -21.80
CA HIS A 95 13.45 -0.79 -21.15
C HIS A 95 14.12 0.22 -20.22
N ASN A 96 13.33 1.19 -19.79
CA ASN A 96 13.68 2.32 -18.95
C ASN A 96 12.54 2.57 -17.96
N VAL A 97 12.89 3.12 -16.79
CA VAL A 97 11.95 3.56 -15.76
C VAL A 97 12.35 4.97 -15.35
N PHE A 98 11.42 5.89 -15.50
CA PHE A 98 11.55 7.25 -15.00
C PHE A 98 10.24 7.81 -14.44
N HIS A 99 10.36 8.78 -13.54
CA HIS A 99 9.29 9.65 -13.07
C HIS A 99 9.68 11.11 -13.39
N PRO A 100 8.83 11.90 -14.06
CA PRO A 100 9.18 13.27 -14.45
C PRO A 100 9.54 14.17 -13.25
N MET A 101 10.65 14.91 -13.37
CA MET A 101 11.20 15.84 -12.36
C MET A 101 10.22 16.91 -11.84
N GLN A 102 9.12 17.17 -12.54
CA GLN A 102 8.13 18.19 -12.19
C GLN A 102 7.14 17.70 -11.11
N HIS A 103 7.23 16.44 -10.71
CA HIS A 103 6.37 15.80 -9.71
C HIS A 103 7.25 15.04 -8.70
N ASN A 104 6.94 15.14 -7.41
CA ASN A 104 7.49 14.35 -6.29
C ASN A 104 8.91 13.77 -6.53
N ASP A 105 9.99 14.50 -6.20
CA ASP A 105 11.39 14.05 -6.34
C ASP A 105 11.63 13.11 -7.54
N GLY A 106 11.46 13.62 -8.77
CA GLY A 106 11.59 12.81 -9.99
C GLY A 106 12.93 12.08 -10.12
N PHE A 107 12.95 11.05 -10.97
CA PHE A 107 14.10 10.18 -11.14
C PHE A 107 14.11 9.53 -12.53
N ASP A 108 15.28 9.07 -12.97
CA ASP A 108 15.47 8.25 -14.17
C ASP A 108 16.52 7.17 -13.86
N LEU A 109 16.16 5.90 -14.06
CA LEU A 109 17.04 4.75 -13.78
C LEU A 109 17.87 4.31 -15.00
N GLY A 110 17.76 5.03 -16.13
CA GLY A 110 18.44 4.73 -17.38
C GLY A 110 17.81 3.56 -18.14
N THR A 111 18.41 3.16 -19.26
CA THR A 111 17.91 2.06 -20.11
C THR A 111 18.74 0.80 -19.95
N TRP A 112 18.12 -0.36 -19.72
CA TRP A 112 18.80 -1.64 -19.51
C TRP A 112 18.25 -2.79 -20.37
N PRO A 113 19.08 -3.81 -20.69
CA PRO A 113 18.67 -4.97 -21.51
C PRO A 113 17.78 -5.96 -20.74
N PRO A 114 17.20 -6.96 -21.44
CA PRO A 114 16.54 -8.11 -20.83
C PRO A 114 17.37 -8.79 -19.75
N GLY A 115 16.71 -9.28 -18.71
CA GLY A 115 17.30 -10.02 -17.59
C GLY A 115 17.91 -9.14 -16.49
N GLU A 116 17.97 -7.82 -16.67
CA GLU A 116 18.47 -6.88 -15.66
C GLU A 116 17.35 -6.27 -14.80
N SER A 117 17.74 -5.72 -13.65
CA SER A 117 16.85 -4.98 -12.76
C SER A 117 17.48 -3.69 -12.24
N ARG A 118 16.64 -2.73 -11.86
CA ARG A 118 17.01 -1.50 -11.15
C ARG A 118 16.12 -1.34 -9.92
N ARG A 119 16.54 -0.48 -8.97
CA ARG A 119 15.82 -0.27 -7.70
C ARG A 119 15.68 1.22 -7.44
N TYR A 120 14.55 1.62 -6.88
CA TYR A 120 14.34 2.98 -6.41
C TYR A 120 13.56 2.98 -5.10
N THR A 121 14.00 3.80 -4.15
CA THR A 121 13.40 3.94 -2.82
C THR A 121 12.51 5.17 -2.77
N PHE A 122 11.22 4.97 -2.50
CA PHE A 122 10.22 6.03 -2.49
C PHE A 122 10.06 6.60 -1.08
N LYS A 123 10.52 7.84 -0.86
CA LYS A 123 10.54 8.44 0.48
C LYS A 123 9.32 9.30 0.80
N ALA A 124 8.72 9.95 -0.20
CA ALA A 124 7.57 10.82 0.01
C ALA A 124 6.26 10.09 -0.34
N GLN A 125 5.19 10.48 0.35
CA GLN A 125 3.84 10.07 -0.03
C GLN A 125 3.45 10.74 -1.35
N GLY A 126 2.63 10.07 -2.14
CA GLY A 126 2.15 10.60 -3.40
C GLY A 126 1.98 9.52 -4.46
N ALA A 127 1.51 9.93 -5.63
CA ALA A 127 1.45 9.08 -6.80
C ALA A 127 2.63 9.36 -7.73
N TYR A 128 3.38 8.32 -8.06
CA TYR A 128 4.51 8.38 -8.97
C TYR A 128 4.09 7.70 -10.27
N VAL A 129 3.98 8.49 -11.35
CA VAL A 129 3.83 7.91 -12.70
C VAL A 129 5.17 7.33 -13.13
N ILE A 130 5.15 6.07 -13.55
CA ILE A 130 6.31 5.33 -14.04
C ILE A 130 6.18 5.20 -15.54
N LEU A 131 7.19 5.69 -16.25
CA LEU A 131 7.22 5.80 -17.70
C LEU A 131 8.46 5.12 -18.28
N CYS A 132 8.39 4.76 -19.55
CA CYS A 132 9.53 4.29 -20.33
C CYS A 132 9.84 5.29 -21.45
N ASN A 133 11.09 5.76 -21.53
CA ASN A 133 11.50 6.68 -22.60
C ASN A 133 11.73 5.97 -23.96
N VAL A 134 11.88 4.63 -23.95
CA VAL A 134 12.07 3.84 -25.18
C VAL A 134 10.74 3.47 -25.82
N HIS A 135 9.72 3.20 -25.00
CA HIS A 135 8.38 2.77 -25.42
C HIS A 135 7.33 3.70 -24.77
N PRO A 136 6.98 4.82 -25.42
CA PRO A 136 6.16 5.88 -24.81
C PRO A 136 4.77 5.44 -24.35
N GLU A 137 4.27 4.32 -24.85
CA GLU A 137 2.98 3.73 -24.45
C GLU A 137 3.02 3.07 -23.06
N MET A 138 4.21 2.76 -22.55
CA MET A 138 4.38 2.12 -21.25
C MET A 138 4.10 3.10 -20.12
N VAL A 139 3.07 2.79 -19.34
CA VAL A 139 2.70 3.57 -18.15
C VAL A 139 2.30 2.68 -16.99
N GLY A 140 2.97 2.88 -15.86
CA GLY A 140 2.70 2.27 -14.57
C GLY A 140 2.61 3.33 -13.47
N TYR A 141 2.29 2.89 -12.25
CA TYR A 141 2.15 3.78 -11.10
C TYR A 141 2.68 3.13 -9.83
N VAL A 142 3.44 3.88 -9.06
CA VAL A 142 3.76 3.56 -7.66
C VAL A 142 3.02 4.55 -6.78
N VAL A 143 2.17 4.05 -5.89
CA VAL A 143 1.35 4.86 -4.98
C VAL A 143 1.87 4.68 -3.57
N VAL A 144 2.33 5.77 -2.98
CA VAL A 144 2.97 5.75 -1.66
C VAL A 144 2.01 6.33 -0.63
N VAL A 145 1.55 5.49 0.30
CA VAL A 145 0.60 5.87 1.37
C VAL A 145 1.15 5.47 2.73
N ALA A 146 1.05 6.35 3.73
CA ALA A 146 1.54 6.09 5.09
C ALA A 146 0.53 5.28 5.93
N THR A 147 0.14 4.10 5.45
CA THR A 147 -0.78 3.21 6.17
C THR A 147 -0.55 1.73 5.80
N PRO A 148 -0.65 0.80 6.76
CA PRO A 148 -0.64 -0.64 6.46
C PRO A 148 -1.94 -1.07 5.79
N TYR A 149 -3.02 -0.33 6.05
CA TYR A 149 -4.37 -0.67 5.63
C TYR A 149 -4.60 -0.17 4.21
N ARG A 150 -4.10 -0.93 3.24
CA ARG A 150 -4.15 -0.60 1.81
C ARG A 150 -4.33 -1.84 0.96
N ALA A 151 -4.97 -1.69 -0.19
CA ALA A 151 -5.12 -2.71 -1.21
C ALA A 151 -5.18 -2.08 -2.60
N VAL A 152 -4.88 -2.88 -3.63
CA VAL A 152 -5.19 -2.56 -5.03
C VAL A 152 -6.34 -3.46 -5.43
N THR A 153 -7.34 -2.91 -6.13
CA THR A 153 -8.47 -3.73 -6.60
C THR A 153 -8.03 -4.76 -7.63
N ASP A 154 -8.66 -5.93 -7.61
CA ASP A 154 -8.54 -6.92 -8.69
C ASP A 154 -9.25 -6.47 -9.99
N ASP A 155 -9.26 -7.35 -10.99
CA ASP A 155 -9.84 -7.09 -12.31
C ASP A 155 -11.37 -6.95 -12.29
N GLU A 156 -12.02 -7.41 -11.22
CA GLU A 156 -13.44 -7.21 -10.97
C GLU A 156 -13.73 -6.01 -10.05
N GLY A 157 -12.70 -5.24 -9.69
CA GLY A 157 -12.83 -4.07 -8.82
C GLY A 157 -12.96 -4.42 -7.34
N ARG A 158 -12.76 -5.67 -6.93
CA ARG A 158 -12.87 -6.07 -5.53
C ARG A 158 -11.60 -5.73 -4.76
N PHE A 159 -11.75 -5.36 -3.50
CA PHE A 159 -10.65 -5.14 -2.58
C PHE A 159 -10.95 -5.76 -1.22
N ARG A 160 -9.89 -6.11 -0.49
CA ARG A 160 -9.96 -6.61 0.88
C ARG A 160 -8.74 -6.15 1.65
N ILE A 161 -8.97 -5.59 2.83
CA ILE A 161 -7.95 -5.10 3.76
C ILE A 161 -8.22 -5.79 5.11
N GLU A 162 -7.35 -6.71 5.48
CA GLU A 162 -7.46 -7.48 6.72
C GLU A 162 -6.60 -6.87 7.84
N GLY A 163 -6.79 -7.36 9.06
CA GLY A 163 -5.94 -6.96 10.17
C GLY A 163 -6.16 -5.52 10.65
N VAL A 164 -7.30 -4.91 10.30
CA VAL A 164 -7.59 -3.50 10.60
C VAL A 164 -7.91 -3.36 12.08
N ALA A 165 -7.17 -2.51 12.79
CA ALA A 165 -7.45 -2.24 14.19
C ALA A 165 -8.86 -1.62 14.35
N PRO A 166 -9.57 -1.90 15.46
CA PRO A 166 -10.85 -1.25 15.71
C PRO A 166 -10.70 0.27 15.84
N GLY A 167 -11.63 1.02 15.27
CA GLY A 167 -11.63 2.49 15.31
C GLY A 167 -12.30 3.13 14.10
N SER A 168 -12.27 4.46 14.06
CA SER A 168 -12.82 5.26 12.95
C SER A 168 -11.72 5.63 11.96
N TYR A 169 -12.02 5.46 10.67
CA TYR A 169 -11.12 5.72 9.55
C TYR A 169 -11.81 6.56 8.48
N ARG A 170 -11.01 7.30 7.72
CA ARG A 170 -11.38 7.78 6.38
C ARG A 170 -10.84 6.79 5.35
N LEU A 171 -11.73 6.07 4.69
CA LEU A 171 -11.38 5.29 3.51
C LEU A 171 -11.20 6.25 2.34
N ARG A 172 -10.07 6.14 1.63
CA ARG A 172 -9.78 6.94 0.45
C ARG A 172 -9.46 6.04 -0.75
N THR A 173 -9.79 6.52 -1.94
CA THR A 173 -9.44 5.86 -3.20
C THR A 173 -8.49 6.70 -4.03
N TRP A 174 -7.59 6.05 -4.74
CA TRP A 174 -6.76 6.68 -5.76
C TRP A 174 -6.77 5.88 -7.06
N HIS A 175 -6.92 6.59 -8.18
CA HIS A 175 -6.72 6.08 -9.52
C HIS A 175 -6.47 7.27 -10.46
N ARG A 176 -5.51 7.17 -11.39
CA ARG A 176 -5.07 8.25 -12.30
C ARG A 176 -6.15 9.04 -13.08
N TRP A 177 -7.37 8.51 -13.17
CA TRP A 177 -8.47 9.06 -14.00
C TRP A 177 -9.76 9.26 -13.21
N LEU A 178 -9.80 8.85 -11.96
CA LEU A 178 -11.02 8.87 -11.17
C LEU A 178 -10.89 9.91 -10.08
N ALA A 179 -11.97 10.63 -9.83
CA ALA A 179 -12.06 11.52 -8.67
C ALA A 179 -11.83 10.70 -7.39
N THR A 180 -11.00 11.23 -6.49
CA THR A 180 -10.83 10.63 -5.16
C THR A 180 -12.17 10.55 -4.45
N ARG A 181 -12.51 9.35 -3.96
CA ARG A 181 -13.61 9.16 -3.01
C ARG A 181 -13.05 9.11 -1.61
N GLU A 182 -13.79 9.70 -0.69
CA GLU A 182 -13.52 9.65 0.74
C GLU A 182 -14.81 9.27 1.48
N GLU A 183 -14.72 8.32 2.39
CA GLU A 183 -15.87 7.85 3.17
C GLU A 183 -15.43 7.51 4.60
N ARG A 184 -16.15 8.03 5.60
CA ARG A 184 -15.88 7.69 7.00
C ARG A 184 -16.47 6.32 7.31
N ILE A 185 -15.66 5.44 7.88
CA ILE A 185 -16.05 4.09 8.29
C ILE A 185 -15.64 3.82 9.73
N THR A 186 -16.36 2.91 10.39
CA THR A 186 -16.01 2.40 11.72
C THR A 186 -15.74 0.91 11.61
N VAL A 187 -14.56 0.49 12.04
CA VAL A 187 -14.18 -0.91 12.13
C VAL A 187 -14.34 -1.36 13.58
N LEU A 188 -15.15 -2.40 13.80
CA LEU A 188 -15.32 -3.02 15.11
C LEU A 188 -14.32 -4.18 15.28
N ALA A 189 -14.07 -4.56 16.53
CA ALA A 189 -13.37 -5.79 16.89
C ALA A 189 -14.00 -7.00 16.17
N ASP A 190 -13.17 -7.74 15.42
CA ASP A 190 -13.57 -8.89 14.60
C ASP A 190 -14.71 -8.59 13.59
N GLY A 191 -14.98 -7.30 13.36
CA GLY A 191 -16.04 -6.82 12.49
C GLY A 191 -15.64 -6.85 11.02
N VAL A 192 -16.64 -6.98 10.15
CA VAL A 192 -16.46 -6.85 8.70
C VAL A 192 -17.25 -5.65 8.20
N VAL A 193 -16.54 -4.67 7.65
CA VAL A 193 -17.12 -3.52 6.94
C VAL A 193 -17.20 -3.88 5.45
N ARG A 194 -18.41 -3.82 4.88
CA ARG A 194 -18.66 -4.09 3.45
C ARG A 194 -19.13 -2.85 2.73
N LEU A 195 -18.50 -2.52 1.61
CA LEU A 195 -18.74 -1.27 0.88
C LEU A 195 -18.90 -1.51 -0.62
N THR A 196 -19.73 -0.68 -1.26
CA THR A 196 -19.73 -0.49 -2.71
C THR A 196 -19.34 0.95 -3.02
N LEU A 197 -18.18 1.12 -3.66
CA LEU A 197 -17.58 2.41 -3.94
C LEU A 197 -17.80 2.78 -5.41
N ALA A 198 -18.92 3.43 -5.70
CA ALA A 198 -19.13 4.08 -7.00
C ALA A 198 -18.18 5.29 -7.16
N LEU A 199 -17.32 5.25 -8.18
CA LEU A 199 -16.41 6.32 -8.57
C LEU A 199 -16.82 6.91 -9.91
N LYS A 200 -16.36 8.13 -10.19
CA LYS A 200 -16.57 8.84 -11.45
C LYS A 200 -15.24 9.31 -12.01
N TYR A 201 -15.18 9.52 -13.32
CA TYR A 201 -14.06 10.20 -13.94
C TYR A 201 -13.86 11.60 -13.35
N GLY A 202 -12.61 12.01 -13.21
CA GLY A 202 -12.21 13.29 -12.65
C GLY A 202 -10.73 13.30 -12.26
N ASP A 203 -10.30 14.40 -11.65
CA ASP A 203 -8.92 14.55 -11.25
C ASP A 203 -8.59 13.68 -10.05
N ALA A 204 -7.51 12.92 -10.16
CA ALA A 204 -6.97 12.15 -9.05
C ALA A 204 -6.37 13.13 -8.04
N GLY A 205 -6.85 13.12 -6.79
CA GLY A 205 -6.18 13.84 -5.71
C GLY A 205 -4.84 13.17 -5.38
N GLU A 206 -3.84 13.96 -4.96
CA GLU A 206 -2.57 13.39 -4.50
C GLU A 206 -2.79 12.48 -3.26
N PRO A 207 -2.26 11.25 -3.27
CA PRO A 207 -2.22 10.40 -2.09
C PRO A 207 -1.49 11.13 -0.96
N SER A 208 -2.20 11.33 0.15
CA SER A 208 -1.64 11.96 1.35
C SER A 208 -2.27 11.34 2.59
N ALA A 209 -1.56 11.39 3.71
CA ALA A 209 -2.11 11.03 5.01
C ALA A 209 -3.16 12.04 5.53
N GLY A 210 -3.49 13.08 4.76
CA GLY A 210 -4.21 14.25 5.26
C GLY A 210 -3.30 15.13 6.11
N ARG A 211 -3.71 16.39 6.29
CA ARG A 211 -3.16 17.29 7.31
C ARG A 211 -3.80 16.98 8.65
#